data_AF-A0A258CZ82-F1
#
_entry.id   AF-A0A258CZ82-F1
#
_cell.length_a   1.000
_cell.length_b   1.000
_cell.length_c   1.000
_cell.angle_alpha   90.00
_cell.angle_beta   90.00
_cell.angle_gamma   90.00
#
_symmetry.space_group_name_H-M   'P 1'
#
loop_
_entity.id
_entity.type
_entity.pdbx_description
1 polymer ?
#
loop_
_entity_poly.entity_id
_entity_poly.type
_entity_poly.pdbx_seq_one_letter_code
_entity_poly.pdbx_strand_id
1 'polypeptide(L)'
;MSIVTALQDGGATIRAFDPEGMEQAKAMLPSGVVYCNDAYECVDSAHAAVIVTEWNIFRALDFDRVKAAMAAPVLVDLRNVYRAEQVRAKGFTYVDVGRGASSNALKGRQDAA
;
A
#
# COMPACT_ATOMS: atom_id res chain seq x y z
N MET A 1 -14.31 -0.63 4.03
CA MET A 1 -14.54 -1.96 4.61
C MET A 1 -14.24 -3.08 3.62
N SER A 2 -14.90 -3.11 2.46
CA SER A 2 -14.80 -4.21 1.47
C SER A 2 -13.38 -4.58 1.03
N ILE A 3 -12.48 -3.62 0.84
CA ILE A 3 -11.08 -3.88 0.47
C ILE A 3 -10.38 -4.73 1.55
N VAL A 4 -10.52 -4.37 2.81
CA VAL A 4 -9.89 -5.09 3.93
C VAL A 4 -10.46 -6.50 4.04
N THR A 5 -11.78 -6.65 3.99
CA THR A 5 -12.45 -7.95 4.01
C THR A 5 -11.97 -8.85 2.87
N ALA A 6 -11.99 -8.36 1.63
CA ALA A 6 -11.58 -9.16 0.48
C ALA A 6 -10.11 -9.62 0.56
N LEU A 7 -9.21 -8.78 1.08
CA LEU A 7 -7.82 -9.17 1.28
C LEU A 7 -7.67 -10.23 2.38
N GLN A 8 -8.40 -10.09 3.49
CA GLN A 8 -8.40 -11.10 4.57
C GLN A 8 -9.00 -12.43 4.10
N ASP A 9 -10.08 -12.40 3.33
CA ASP A 9 -10.67 -13.60 2.72
C ASP A 9 -9.69 -14.30 1.77
N GLY A 10 -8.80 -13.53 1.14
CA GLY A 10 -7.66 -14.02 0.35
C GLY A 10 -6.46 -14.51 1.18
N GLY A 11 -6.55 -14.51 2.51
CA GLY A 11 -5.51 -14.98 3.43
C GLY A 11 -4.47 -13.93 3.83
N ALA A 12 -4.68 -12.65 3.52
CA ALA A 12 -3.74 -11.60 3.91
C ALA A 12 -3.88 -11.18 5.38
N THR A 13 -2.75 -10.97 6.06
CA THR A 13 -2.72 -10.23 7.33
C THR A 13 -2.75 -8.73 7.04
N ILE A 14 -3.65 -8.00 7.69
CA ILE A 14 -3.85 -6.57 7.44
C ILE A 14 -3.31 -5.73 8.58
N ARG A 15 -2.51 -4.73 8.20
CA ARG A 15 -2.22 -3.57 9.03
C ARG A 15 -2.90 -2.34 8.44
N ALA A 16 -3.39 -1.47 9.32
CA ALA A 16 -4.06 -0.25 8.94
C ALA A 16 -3.57 0.93 9.78
N PHE A 17 -3.44 2.08 9.14
CA PHE A 17 -3.18 3.36 9.76
C PHE A 17 -3.96 4.43 8.99
N ASP A 18 -4.62 5.32 9.72
CA ASP A 18 -5.24 6.54 9.20
C ASP A 18 -4.96 7.67 10.21
N PRO A 19 -4.35 8.80 9.83
CA PRO A 19 -3.99 9.85 10.78
C PRO A 19 -5.18 10.46 11.52
N GLU A 20 -6.38 10.43 10.94
CA GLU A 20 -7.57 11.14 11.43
C GLU A 20 -8.76 10.20 11.73
N GLY A 21 -8.71 8.95 11.26
CA GLY A 21 -9.85 8.05 11.20
C GLY A 21 -9.73 6.76 12.00
N MET A 22 -8.69 6.57 12.83
CA MET A 22 -8.45 5.27 13.50
C MET A 22 -9.59 4.84 14.43
N GLU A 23 -10.14 5.75 15.21
CA GLU A 23 -11.20 5.41 16.17
C GLU A 23 -12.44 4.87 15.45
N GLN A 24 -12.86 5.56 14.38
CA GLN A 24 -13.98 5.16 13.54
C GLN A 24 -13.67 3.89 12.75
N ALA A 25 -12.44 3.77 12.23
CA ALA A 25 -12.00 2.59 11.50
C ALA A 25 -12.06 1.33 12.37
N LYS A 26 -11.60 1.41 13.64
CA LYS A 26 -11.67 0.30 14.60
C LYS A 26 -13.09 -0.21 14.85
N ALA A 27 -14.07 0.70 14.86
CA ALA A 27 -15.47 0.35 15.10
C ALA A 27 -16.15 -0.36 13.91
N MET A 28 -15.62 -0.20 12.70
CA MET A 28 -16.27 -0.65 11.48
C MET A 28 -15.52 -1.77 10.76
N LEU A 29 -14.19 -1.83 10.88
CA LEU A 29 -13.36 -2.81 10.19
C LEU A 29 -13.54 -4.22 10.79
N PRO A 30 -13.40 -5.27 9.96
CA PRO A 30 -13.45 -6.65 10.44
C PRO A 30 -12.37 -6.94 11.49
N SER A 31 -12.55 -8.02 12.24
CA SER A 31 -11.56 -8.49 13.21
C SER A 31 -10.25 -8.89 12.53
N GLY A 32 -9.16 -8.96 13.30
CA GLY A 32 -7.85 -9.38 12.80
C GLY A 32 -7.07 -8.30 12.02
N VAL A 33 -7.56 -7.06 12.02
CA VAL A 33 -6.77 -5.90 11.58
C VAL A 33 -5.84 -5.45 12.71
N VAL A 34 -4.56 -5.30 12.39
CA VAL A 34 -3.58 -4.69 13.29
C VAL A 34 -3.55 -3.19 13.04
N TYR A 35 -3.75 -2.40 14.08
CA TYR A 35 -3.80 -0.94 14.00
C TYR A 35 -2.45 -0.35 14.38
N CYS A 36 -1.82 0.36 13.45
CA CYS A 36 -0.49 0.95 13.62
C CYS A 36 -0.59 2.41 14.06
N ASN A 37 0.49 2.94 14.64
CA ASN A 37 0.56 4.32 15.11
C ASN A 37 1.00 5.31 14.03
N ASP A 38 1.71 4.82 13.01
CA ASP A 38 2.12 5.62 11.87
C ASP A 38 2.23 4.79 10.58
N ALA A 39 2.48 5.48 9.46
CA ALA A 39 2.60 4.85 8.15
C ALA A 39 3.83 3.95 8.02
N TYR A 40 4.92 4.22 8.75
CA TYR A 40 6.16 3.44 8.68
C TYR A 40 6.03 2.12 9.43
N GLU A 41 5.39 2.12 10.60
CA GLU A 41 5.01 0.90 11.32
C GLU A 41 4.05 0.04 10.49
N CYS A 42 3.12 0.68 9.77
CA CYS A 42 2.15 -0.01 8.92
C CYS A 42 2.80 -0.80 7.77
N VAL A 43 3.92 -0.32 7.24
CA VAL A 43 4.62 -0.95 6.11
C VAL A 43 5.76 -1.90 6.51
N ASP A 44 6.14 -1.96 7.78
CA ASP A 44 7.27 -2.76 8.26
C ASP A 44 7.13 -4.26 7.93
N SER A 45 8.02 -4.85 7.14
CA SER A 45 7.88 -6.23 6.62
C SER A 45 6.62 -6.49 5.78
N ALA A 46 5.93 -5.46 5.30
CA ALA A 46 4.78 -5.62 4.40
C ALA A 46 5.23 -6.06 3.00
N HIS A 47 4.44 -6.94 2.37
CA HIS A 47 4.64 -7.32 0.97
C HIS A 47 4.01 -6.34 -0.02
N ALA A 48 3.03 -5.56 0.44
CA ALA A 48 2.39 -4.50 -0.33
C ALA A 48 1.84 -3.43 0.61
N ALA A 49 1.86 -2.18 0.14
CA ALA A 49 1.19 -1.05 0.76
C ALA A 49 0.05 -0.58 -0.17
N VAL A 50 -1.10 -0.23 0.41
CA VAL A 50 -2.27 0.23 -0.34
C VAL A 50 -2.72 1.59 0.19
N ILE A 51 -2.74 2.61 -0.66
CA ILE A 51 -3.24 3.95 -0.33
C ILE A 51 -4.71 4.01 -0.69
N VAL A 52 -5.56 4.13 0.35
CA VAL A 52 -7.03 4.18 0.22
C VAL A 52 -7.59 5.57 0.48
N THR A 53 -6.93 6.37 1.33
CA THR A 53 -7.27 7.77 1.63
C THR A 53 -6.11 8.70 1.27
N GLU A 54 -6.40 9.94 0.87
CA GLU A 54 -5.42 10.88 0.31
C GLU A 54 -4.87 11.93 1.29
N TRP A 55 -4.71 11.56 2.56
CA TRP A 55 -4.15 12.46 3.57
C TRP A 55 -2.76 12.97 3.19
N ASN A 56 -2.48 14.24 3.49
CA ASN A 56 -1.23 14.91 3.09
C ASN A 56 0.03 14.22 3.64
N ILE A 57 -0.04 13.60 4.82
CA ILE A 57 1.07 12.81 5.38
C ILE A 57 1.53 11.71 4.42
N PHE A 58 0.59 11.10 3.69
CA PHE A 58 0.90 10.07 2.71
C PHE A 58 1.50 10.62 1.42
N ARG A 59 1.49 11.94 1.18
CA ARG A 59 2.17 12.56 0.02
C ARG A 59 3.63 12.89 0.32
N ALA A 60 3.99 12.94 1.60
CA ALA A 60 5.30 13.35 2.10
C ALA A 60 6.09 12.16 2.68
N LEU A 61 5.76 10.92 2.32
CA LEU A 61 6.51 9.75 2.78
C LEU A 61 7.92 9.74 2.20
N ASP A 62 8.88 9.38 3.03
CA ASP A 62 10.23 9.04 2.58
C ASP A 62 10.19 7.63 1.96
N PHE A 63 10.21 7.57 0.62
CA PHE A 63 10.16 6.32 -0.11
C PHE A 63 11.38 5.42 0.10
N ASP A 64 12.54 5.99 0.41
CA ASP A 64 13.73 5.18 0.66
C ASP A 64 13.57 4.47 2.01
N ARG A 65 13.02 5.16 3.01
CA ARG A 65 12.64 4.55 4.30
C ARG A 65 11.52 3.52 4.17
N VAL A 66 10.46 3.82 3.41
CA VAL A 66 9.36 2.88 3.17
C VAL A 66 9.89 1.61 2.49
N LYS A 67 10.71 1.76 1.46
CA LYS A 67 11.28 0.63 0.72
C LYS A 67 12.16 -0.25 1.61
N ALA A 68 12.99 0.36 2.46
CA ALA A 68 13.87 -0.36 3.36
C ALA A 68 13.10 -1.14 4.44
N ALA A 69 11.94 -0.66 4.87
CA ALA A 69 11.11 -1.33 5.85
C ALA A 69 10.29 -2.49 5.25
N MET A 70 9.89 -2.42 3.99
CA MET A 70 9.02 -3.43 3.36
C MET A 70 9.75 -4.74 3.01
N ALA A 71 9.03 -5.86 3.10
CA ALA A 71 9.51 -7.16 2.59
C ALA A 71 9.51 -7.22 1.06
N ALA A 72 8.56 -6.53 0.41
CA ALA A 72 8.55 -6.32 -1.02
C ALA A 72 8.00 -4.92 -1.36
N PRO A 73 8.66 -4.13 -2.23
CA PRO A 73 8.27 -2.75 -2.49
C PRO A 73 7.13 -2.67 -3.52
N VAL A 74 5.95 -3.17 -3.17
CA VAL A 74 4.72 -3.04 -3.98
C VAL A 74 3.85 -1.94 -3.39
N LEU A 75 3.56 -0.91 -4.18
CA LEU A 75 2.66 0.18 -3.80
C LEU A 75 1.45 0.23 -4.74
N VAL A 76 0.26 0.07 -4.18
CA VAL A 76 -1.02 0.22 -4.88
C VAL A 76 -1.65 1.53 -4.43
N ASP A 77 -1.80 2.47 -5.35
CA ASP A 77 -2.30 3.81 -5.05
C ASP A 77 -3.68 4.02 -5.69
N LEU A 78 -4.72 3.83 -4.89
CA LEU A 78 -6.12 3.95 -5.34
C LEU A 78 -6.62 5.40 -5.35
N ARG A 79 -5.77 6.34 -4.91
CA ARG A 79 -6.07 7.78 -4.88
C ARG A 79 -5.18 8.57 -5.83
N ASN A 80 -4.26 7.89 -6.53
CA ASN A 80 -3.31 8.47 -7.46
C ASN A 80 -2.56 9.67 -6.86
N VAL A 81 -2.18 9.58 -5.57
CA VAL A 81 -1.50 10.67 -4.85
C VAL A 81 -0.10 10.94 -5.38
N TYR A 82 0.52 9.94 -6.01
CA TYR A 82 1.84 10.06 -6.61
C TYR A 82 1.82 10.11 -8.14
N ARG A 83 2.96 10.53 -8.71
CA ARG A 83 3.26 10.33 -10.13
C ARG A 83 3.97 9.00 -10.32
N ALA A 84 3.51 8.22 -11.28
CA ALA A 84 3.90 6.83 -11.43
C ALA A 84 5.38 6.66 -11.74
N GLU A 85 5.94 7.54 -12.56
CA GLU A 85 7.36 7.55 -12.91
C GLU A 85 8.27 7.80 -11.70
N GLN A 86 7.84 8.65 -10.76
CA GLN A 86 8.63 8.98 -9.57
C GLN A 86 8.73 7.78 -8.63
N VAL A 87 7.61 7.09 -8.40
CA VAL A 87 7.56 5.93 -7.51
C VAL A 87 8.29 4.73 -8.13
N ARG A 88 8.14 4.52 -9.45
CA ARG A 88 8.88 3.47 -10.18
C ARG A 88 10.38 3.75 -10.20
N ALA A 89 10.81 5.00 -10.33
CA ALA A 89 12.23 5.37 -10.26
C ALA A 89 12.86 5.08 -8.87
N LYS A 90 12.05 5.07 -7.80
CA LYS A 90 12.46 4.59 -6.46
C LYS A 90 12.51 3.06 -6.35
N GLY A 91 12.15 2.35 -7.41
CA GLY A 91 12.23 0.89 -7.52
C GLY A 91 11.07 0.16 -6.84
N PHE A 92 9.90 0.78 -6.79
CA PHE A 92 8.65 0.11 -6.41
C PHE A 92 7.95 -0.47 -7.64
N THR A 93 7.27 -1.60 -7.44
CA THR A 93 6.16 -1.97 -8.31
C THR A 93 4.98 -1.07 -7.97
N TYR A 94 4.65 -0.13 -8.86
CA TYR A 94 3.60 0.85 -8.64
C TYR A 94 2.38 0.61 -9.52
N VAL A 95 1.23 0.39 -8.87
CA VAL A 95 -0.08 0.20 -9.49
C VAL A 95 -0.95 1.42 -9.18
N ASP A 96 -1.45 2.05 -10.24
CA ASP A 96 -2.33 3.23 -10.20
C ASP A 96 -3.68 2.90 -10.85
N VAL A 97 -4.65 3.81 -10.67
CA VAL A 97 -6.00 3.63 -11.24
C VAL A 97 -6.20 4.58 -12.41
N GLY A 98 -6.57 4.03 -13.56
CA GLY A 98 -7.02 4.81 -14.73
C GLY A 98 -5.93 5.59 -15.46
N ARG A 99 -4.64 5.32 -15.21
CA ARG A 99 -3.52 6.03 -15.85
C ARG A 99 -2.83 5.26 -16.98
N GLY A 100 -3.36 4.10 -17.34
CA GLY A 100 -2.81 3.24 -18.39
C GLY A 100 -1.47 2.69 -17.96
N ALA A 101 -1.46 1.48 -17.38
CA ALA A 101 -0.21 0.82 -17.06
C ALA A 101 0.58 0.59 -18.36
N SER A 102 1.73 1.25 -18.51
CA SER A 102 2.75 0.81 -19.46
C SER A 102 3.06 -0.65 -19.11
N SER A 103 2.77 -1.55 -20.05
CA SER A 103 2.63 -3.02 -19.92
C SER A 103 3.85 -3.81 -19.42
N ASN A 104 4.89 -3.14 -18.93
CA ASN A 104 6.16 -3.76 -18.52
C ASN A 104 6.26 -4.13 -17.03
N ALA A 105 5.41 -3.61 -16.13
CA ALA A 105 5.56 -3.85 -14.69
C ALA A 105 5.17 -5.26 -14.22
N LEU A 106 4.39 -6.01 -15.01
CA LEU A 106 3.87 -7.33 -14.64
C LEU A 106 4.58 -8.51 -15.33
N LYS A 107 5.45 -8.25 -16.32
CA LYS A 107 6.12 -9.32 -17.10
C LYS A 107 7.34 -9.94 -16.41
N GLY A 108 7.93 -9.30 -15.40
CA GLY A 108 9.17 -9.76 -14.78
C GLY A 108 9.09 -11.01 -13.88
N ARG A 109 7.94 -11.70 -13.81
CA ARG A 109 7.76 -12.91 -12.97
C ARG A 109 7.31 -14.17 -13.73
N GLN A 110 7.32 -14.17 -15.07
CA GLN A 110 6.99 -15.36 -15.86
C GLN A 110 8.21 -16.06 -16.48
N ASP A 111 9.41 -15.49 -16.40
CA ASP A 111 10.62 -16.04 -17.05
C ASP A 111 11.61 -16.71 -16.08
N ALA A 112 11.15 -17.10 -14.88
CA ALA A 112 11.94 -17.88 -13.93
C ALA A 112 11.21 -19.17 -13.57
N ALA A 113 11.25 -20.14 -14.49
CA ALA A 113 10.92 -21.54 -14.28
C ALA A 113 11.90 -22.41 -15.09
#